data_AF-A0A2E1Y6M6-F1
#
_entry.id   AF-A0A2E1Y6M6-F1
#
_cell.length_a   1.000
_cell.length_b   1.000
_cell.length_c   1.000
_cell.angle_alpha   90.00
_cell.angle_beta   90.00
_cell.angle_gamma   90.00
#
_symmetry.space_group_name_H-M   'P 1'
#
loop_
_entity.id
_entity.type
_entity.pdbx_description
1 polymer ?
#
loop_
_entity_poly.entity_id
_entity_poly.type
_entity_poly.pdbx_seq_one_letter_code
_entity_poly.pdbx_strand_id
1 'polypeptide(L)'
;MYRPALIILVSASGLLAGCLGTVADVVTAPVKVAGKAVDLATTSQSEADEKRGREIRRREERLAKLDRQYAKELDDCNDGDRRACEKATATYAEMQQILPTIPVEPED
;
A
#
# COMPACT_ATOMS: atom_id res chain seq x y z
N MET A 1 -0.31 -47.18 -56.44
CA MET A 1 -0.79 -47.28 -55.04
C MET A 1 0.05 -46.38 -54.12
N TYR A 2 0.20 -45.08 -54.41
CA TYR A 2 1.09 -44.17 -53.64
C TYR A 2 0.37 -43.00 -52.96
N ARG A 3 -0.97 -42.96 -53.03
CA ARG A 3 -1.79 -41.88 -52.46
C ARG A 3 -1.89 -41.86 -50.92
N PRO A 4 -1.83 -42.97 -50.16
CA PRO A 4 -1.98 -42.89 -48.70
C PRO A 4 -0.67 -42.51 -47.99
N ALA A 5 0.49 -42.76 -48.60
CA ALA A 5 1.80 -42.49 -48.01
C ALA A 5 2.12 -40.99 -47.92
N LEU A 6 1.63 -40.18 -48.88
CA LEU A 6 1.86 -38.74 -48.93
C LEU A 6 1.06 -37.97 -47.86
N ILE A 7 -0.10 -38.51 -47.44
CA ILE A 7 -0.96 -37.90 -46.41
C ILE A 7 -0.40 -38.13 -45.00
N ILE A 8 0.23 -39.29 -44.77
CA ILE A 8 0.86 -39.65 -43.50
C ILE A 8 2.16 -38.84 -43.28
N LEU A 9 2.91 -38.55 -44.36
CA LEU A 9 4.15 -37.81 -44.25
C LEU A 9 3.93 -36.31 -43.98
N VAL A 10 2.84 -35.71 -44.48
CA VAL A 10 2.49 -34.30 -44.24
C VAL A 10 1.91 -34.07 -42.83
N SER A 11 1.18 -35.05 -42.29
CA SER A 11 0.60 -34.96 -40.94
C SER A 11 1.65 -35.11 -39.83
N ALA A 12 2.73 -35.85 -40.07
CA ALA A 12 3.86 -35.96 -39.14
C ALA A 12 4.62 -34.63 -38.96
N SER A 13 4.73 -33.81 -40.02
CA SER A 13 5.44 -32.52 -39.99
C SER A 13 4.73 -31.45 -39.15
N GLY A 14 3.39 -31.50 -39.06
CA GLY A 14 2.60 -30.55 -38.25
C GLY A 14 2.71 -30.80 -36.74
N LEU A 15 2.85 -32.07 -36.33
CA LEU A 15 3.00 -32.46 -34.92
C LEU A 15 4.38 -32.08 -34.36
N LEU A 16 5.43 -32.10 -35.20
CA LEU A 16 6.77 -31.66 -34.82
C LEU A 16 6.87 -30.13 -34.70
N ALA A 17 6.13 -29.37 -35.51
CA ALA A 17 6.06 -27.92 -35.38
C ALA A 17 5.36 -27.46 -34.08
N GLY A 18 4.37 -28.23 -33.59
CA GLY A 18 3.69 -27.97 -32.32
C GLY A 18 4.52 -28.27 -31.06
N CYS A 19 5.57 -29.07 -31.17
CA CYS A 19 6.42 -29.45 -30.04
C CYS A 19 7.55 -28.43 -29.75
N LEU A 20 7.89 -27.60 -30.74
CA LEU A 20 8.91 -26.55 -30.59
C LEU A 20 8.34 -25.27 -29.97
N GLY A 21 7.06 -24.98 -30.19
CA GLY A 21 6.38 -23.82 -29.59
C GLY A 21 6.10 -23.99 -28.10
N THR A 22 5.77 -25.20 -27.65
CA THR A 22 5.43 -25.48 -26.24
C THR A 22 6.64 -25.40 -25.31
N VAL A 23 7.85 -25.76 -25.77
CA VAL A 23 9.08 -25.57 -24.99
C VAL A 23 9.42 -24.09 -24.84
N ALA A 24 9.23 -23.28 -25.89
CA ALA A 24 9.48 -21.84 -25.84
C ALA A 24 8.50 -21.12 -24.89
N ASP A 25 7.23 -21.52 -24.87
CA ASP A 25 6.24 -20.97 -23.94
C ASP A 25 6.45 -21.46 -22.49
N VAL A 26 6.85 -22.72 -22.27
CA VAL A 26 7.18 -23.23 -20.92
C VAL A 26 8.39 -22.52 -20.31
N VAL A 27 9.35 -22.09 -21.13
CA VAL A 27 10.54 -21.36 -20.65
C VAL A 27 10.25 -19.88 -20.41
N THR A 28 9.34 -19.28 -21.18
CA THR A 28 9.01 -17.83 -21.06
C THR A 28 7.82 -17.53 -20.15
N ALA A 29 6.92 -18.48 -19.92
CA ALA A 29 5.82 -18.38 -18.96
C ALA A 29 6.28 -18.08 -17.52
N PRO A 30 7.28 -18.76 -16.93
CA PRO A 30 7.70 -18.48 -15.56
C PRO A 30 8.33 -17.08 -15.42
N VAL A 31 9.05 -16.57 -16.42
CA VAL A 31 9.64 -15.22 -16.38
C VAL A 31 8.55 -14.14 -16.41
N LYS A 32 7.51 -14.31 -17.24
CA LYS A 32 6.38 -13.37 -17.31
C LYS A 32 5.49 -13.41 -16.06
N VAL A 33 5.29 -14.58 -15.46
CA VAL A 33 4.49 -14.74 -14.24
C VAL A 33 5.27 -14.25 -13.01
N ALA A 34 6.57 -14.56 -12.92
CA ALA A 34 7.44 -14.05 -11.87
C ALA A 34 7.57 -12.52 -11.92
N GLY A 35 7.74 -11.92 -13.11
CA GLY A 35 7.81 -10.47 -13.26
C GLY A 35 6.55 -9.74 -12.77
N LYS A 36 5.36 -10.26 -13.09
CA LYS A 36 4.09 -9.70 -12.60
C LYS A 36 3.85 -9.91 -11.11
N ALA A 37 4.37 -10.99 -10.52
CA ALA A 37 4.27 -11.23 -9.09
C ALA A 37 5.19 -10.30 -8.28
N VAL A 38 6.38 -9.98 -8.83
CA VAL A 38 7.35 -9.08 -8.20
C VAL A 38 6.83 -7.64 -8.13
N ASP A 39 6.12 -7.15 -9.15
CA ASP A 39 5.55 -5.79 -9.15
C ASP A 39 4.39 -5.60 -8.15
N LEU A 40 3.65 -6.66 -7.82
CA LEU A 40 2.60 -6.62 -6.78
C LEU A 40 3.15 -6.86 -5.37
N ALA A 41 4.26 -7.59 -5.25
CA ALA A 41 4.92 -7.88 -3.98
C ALA A 41 5.90 -6.78 -3.54
N THR A 42 6.34 -5.93 -4.46
CA THR A 42 7.36 -4.91 -4.20
C THR A 42 6.74 -3.52 -4.35
N THR A 43 6.01 -3.07 -3.32
CA THR A 43 5.81 -1.62 -3.18
C THR A 43 7.21 -1.03 -3.11
N SER A 44 7.58 -0.12 -4.01
CA SER A 44 8.90 0.51 -3.94
C SER A 44 9.05 1.16 -2.57
N GLN A 45 10.21 1.03 -1.94
CA GLN A 45 10.48 1.67 -0.64
C GLN A 45 10.16 3.18 -0.69
N SER A 46 10.39 3.81 -1.84
CA SER A 46 10.02 5.21 -2.08
C SER A 46 8.52 5.48 -1.94
N GLU A 47 7.66 4.58 -2.39
CA GLU A 47 6.19 4.73 -2.26
C GLU A 47 5.73 4.49 -0.81
N ALA A 48 6.35 3.52 -0.13
CA ALA A 48 6.09 3.25 1.29
C ALA A 48 6.49 4.43 2.18
N ASP A 49 7.67 5.01 1.94
CA ASP A 49 8.18 6.18 2.65
C ASP A 49 7.34 7.43 2.39
N GLU A 50 6.92 7.65 1.14
CA GLU A 50 6.04 8.76 0.80
C GLU A 50 4.68 8.62 1.50
N LYS A 51 4.11 7.40 1.54
CA LYS A 51 2.86 7.12 2.26
C LYS A 51 3.04 7.36 3.76
N ARG A 52 4.12 6.88 4.36
CA ARG A 52 4.43 7.08 5.77
C ARG A 52 4.55 8.57 6.09
N GLY A 53 5.26 9.35 5.27
CA GLY A 53 5.40 10.80 5.45
C GLY A 53 4.06 11.54 5.35
N ARG A 54 3.18 11.14 4.42
CA ARG A 54 1.80 11.67 4.35
C ARG A 54 0.98 11.33 5.59
N GLU A 55 1.09 10.12 6.12
CA GLU A 55 0.38 9.74 7.34
C GLU A 55 0.86 10.50 8.57
N ILE A 56 2.17 10.73 8.70
CA ILE A 56 2.73 11.53 9.80
C ILE A 56 2.19 12.97 9.74
N ARG A 57 2.26 13.63 8.58
CA ARG A 57 1.72 14.99 8.40
C ARG A 57 0.23 15.09 8.77
N ARG A 58 -0.58 14.09 8.39
CA ARG A 58 -2.01 14.04 8.78
C ARG A 58 -2.21 13.93 10.29
N ARG A 59 -1.34 13.19 10.98
CA ARG A 59 -1.39 13.05 12.46
C ARG A 59 -0.98 14.35 13.13
N GLU A 60 0.06 15.01 12.65
CA GLU A 60 0.48 16.34 13.11
C GLU A 60 -0.61 17.39 12.92
N GLU A 61 -1.23 17.46 11.73
CA GLU A 61 -2.35 18.36 11.45
C GLU A 61 -3.55 18.10 12.38
N ARG A 62 -3.86 16.82 12.63
CA ARG A 62 -4.92 16.44 13.57
C ARG A 62 -4.57 16.86 14.99
N LEU A 63 -3.34 16.62 15.45
CA LEU A 63 -2.89 17.03 16.78
C LEU A 63 -2.98 18.55 16.93
N ALA A 64 -2.51 19.32 15.95
CA ALA A 64 -2.59 20.78 15.97
C ALA A 64 -4.03 21.29 16.00
N LYS A 65 -4.97 20.60 15.35
CA LYS A 65 -6.40 20.92 15.43
C LYS A 65 -6.96 20.64 16.83
N LEU A 66 -6.65 19.50 17.40
CA LEU A 66 -7.08 19.11 18.74
C LEU A 66 -6.50 20.06 19.80
N ASP A 67 -5.24 20.47 19.65
CA ASP A 67 -4.60 21.42 20.56
C ASP A 67 -5.32 22.77 20.58
N ARG A 68 -5.65 23.34 19.41
CA ARG A 68 -6.47 24.55 19.31
C ARG A 68 -7.87 24.38 19.92
N GLN A 69 -8.48 23.21 19.73
CA GLN A 69 -9.79 22.90 20.28
C GLN A 69 -9.73 22.79 21.81
N TYR A 70 -8.73 22.09 22.34
CA TYR A 70 -8.49 21.92 23.76
C TYR A 70 -8.26 23.27 24.43
N ALA A 71 -7.44 24.15 23.84
CA ALA A 71 -7.20 25.49 24.37
C ALA A 71 -8.50 26.31 24.49
N LYS A 72 -9.37 26.24 23.47
CA LYS A 72 -10.68 26.91 23.51
C LYS A 72 -11.60 26.31 24.57
N GLU A 73 -11.70 24.99 24.64
CA GLU A 73 -12.54 24.31 25.63
C GLU A 73 -12.06 24.56 27.06
N LEU A 74 -10.75 24.72 27.25
CA LEU A 74 -10.16 25.06 28.54
C LEU A 74 -10.47 26.51 28.93
N ASP A 75 -10.46 27.44 27.98
CA ASP A 75 -10.89 28.84 28.19
C ASP A 75 -12.36 28.90 28.63
N ASP A 76 -13.25 28.28 27.86
CA ASP A 76 -14.69 28.18 28.18
C ASP A 76 -14.92 27.47 29.55
N CYS A 77 -14.10 26.47 29.88
CA CYS A 77 -14.13 25.79 31.17
C CYS A 77 -13.75 26.72 32.33
N ASN A 78 -12.70 27.54 32.15
CA ASN A 78 -12.27 28.52 33.14
C ASN A 78 -13.31 29.62 33.35
N ASP A 79 -14.10 29.95 32.33
CA ASP A 79 -15.25 30.86 32.41
C ASP A 79 -16.47 30.24 33.13
N GLY A 80 -16.40 28.96 33.51
CA GLY A 80 -17.38 28.27 34.35
C GLY A 80 -18.31 27.31 33.59
N ASP A 81 -18.10 27.06 32.29
CA ASP A 81 -18.86 26.03 31.58
C ASP A 81 -18.38 24.63 31.94
N ARG A 82 -19.13 23.96 32.83
CA ARG A 82 -18.87 22.56 33.22
C ARG A 82 -18.79 21.59 32.05
N ARG A 83 -19.59 21.78 30.99
CA ARG A 83 -19.55 20.90 29.80
C ARG A 83 -18.29 21.13 28.99
N ALA A 84 -17.80 22.37 28.94
CA ALA A 84 -16.53 22.67 28.30
C ALA A 84 -15.36 21.97 29.02
N CYS A 85 -15.38 21.90 30.35
CA CYS A 85 -14.39 21.13 31.12
C CYS A 85 -14.40 19.63 30.77
N GLU A 86 -15.59 19.03 30.63
CA GLU A 86 -15.73 17.63 30.22
C GLU A 86 -15.18 17.42 28.79
N LYS A 87 -15.48 18.33 27.87
CA LYS A 87 -14.94 18.30 26.49
C LYS A 87 -13.42 18.45 26.48
N ALA A 88 -12.86 19.42 27.21
CA ALA A 88 -11.42 19.63 27.30
C ALA A 88 -10.70 18.36 27.76
N THR A 89 -11.27 17.65 28.75
CA THR A 89 -10.73 16.38 29.24
C THR A 89 -10.77 15.30 28.16
N ALA A 90 -11.88 15.19 27.41
CA ALA A 90 -12.01 14.23 26.32
C ALA A 90 -11.06 14.54 25.15
N THR A 91 -10.94 15.81 24.75
CA THR A 91 -10.02 16.26 23.70
C THR A 91 -8.57 15.98 24.09
N TYR A 92 -8.19 16.26 25.34
CA TYR A 92 -6.87 15.92 25.86
C TYR A 92 -6.59 14.42 25.83
N ALA A 93 -7.57 13.59 26.20
CA ALA A 93 -7.43 12.14 26.13
C ALA A 93 -7.24 11.64 24.68
N GLU A 94 -7.86 12.28 23.70
CA GLU A 94 -7.63 12.00 22.28
C GLU A 94 -6.21 12.41 21.85
N MET A 95 -5.74 13.59 22.26
CA MET A 95 -4.36 14.05 21.99
C MET A 95 -3.32 13.05 22.51
N GLN A 96 -3.53 12.50 23.71
CA GLN A 96 -2.63 11.51 24.32
C GLN A 96 -2.54 10.18 23.54
N GLN A 97 -3.55 9.84 22.73
CA GLN A 97 -3.49 8.67 21.86
C GLN A 97 -2.68 8.94 20.59
N ILE A 98 -2.58 10.20 20.16
CA ILE A 98 -1.91 10.59 18.91
C ILE A 98 -0.44 10.95 19.17
N LEU A 99 -0.14 11.65 20.25
CA LEU A 99 1.21 12.10 20.61
C LEU A 99 2.30 11.03 20.46
N PRO A 100 2.13 9.78 20.95
CA PRO A 100 3.16 8.73 20.83
C PRO A 100 3.42 8.27 19.38
N THR A 101 2.54 8.62 18.44
CA THR A 101 2.60 8.18 17.04
C THR A 101 3.30 9.18 16.12
N ILE A 102 3.70 10.34 16.66
CA ILE A 102 4.41 11.41 15.95
C ILE A 102 5.89 11.35 16.32
N PRO A 103 6.82 11.32 15.35
CA PRO A 103 8.25 11.38 15.62
C PRO A 103 8.62 12.70 16.29
N VAL A 104 9.53 12.66 17.27
CA VAL A 104 10.10 13.87 17.90
C VAL A 104 11.50 14.08 17.32
N GLU A 105 11.78 15.31 16.85
CA GLU A 105 13.13 15.67 16.44
C GLU A 105 14.03 15.88 17.67
N PRO A 106 15.26 15.35 17.68
CA PRO A 106 16.20 15.61 18.77
C PRO A 106 16.57 17.10 18.82
N GLU A 107 16.76 17.63 20.02
CA GLU A 107 17.33 18.97 20.22
C GLU A 107 18.86 18.89 19.95
N ASP A 108 19.36 19.75 19.06
CA ASP A 108 20.78 19.85 18.68
C ASP A 108 21.71 20.38 19.80
#